data_AF-A0A009P7C3-F1
#
_entry.id   AF-A0A009P7C3-F1
#
_cell.length_a   1.000
_cell.length_b   1.000
_cell.length_c   1.000
_cell.angle_alpha   90.00
_cell.angle_beta   90.00
_cell.angle_gamma   90.00
#
_symmetry.space_group_name_H-M   'P 1'
#
loop_
_entity.id
_entity.type
_entity.pdbx_description
1 polymer ?
#
loop_
_entity_poly.entity_id
_entity_poly.type
_entity_poly.pdbx_seq_one_letter_code
_entity_poly.pdbx_strand_id
1 'polypeptide(L)'
;MEAMVLNSLRLEAGLLAGTTGGALAGLGAYSSVGFLASASTGTAISGLSGVAATNATLAWLGGGSIASGGFGMAGGMIALGGIVAGPALAIGGFMLASKAEEALTKAVDYAAQVDKAVAELDMLGVALIGIRQNVDEVTDTLNELVQRFEVMKVNDDSDPQAFKQMIVNTKILKDLLDCRIIDEEGSPIKNIRHTCQGFLKI
;
A
#
# COMPACT_ATOMS: atom_id res chain seq x y z
N MET A 1 10.38 46.14 42.72
CA MET A 1 9.64 45.93 41.45
C MET A 1 10.54 45.34 40.37
N GLU A 2 11.80 45.77 40.22
CA GLU A 2 12.72 45.25 39.18
C GLU A 2 13.02 43.75 39.25
N ALA A 3 13.19 43.17 40.44
CA ALA A 3 13.45 41.72 40.59
C ALA A 3 12.29 40.83 40.10
N MET A 4 11.05 41.33 40.16
CA MET A 4 9.87 40.59 39.72
C MET A 4 9.75 40.59 38.19
N VAL A 5 10.14 41.70 37.55
CA VAL A 5 10.15 41.87 36.08
C VAL A 5 11.29 41.08 35.44
N LEU A 6 12.46 41.03 36.08
CA LEU A 6 13.59 40.18 35.65
C LEU A 6 13.26 38.68 35.72
N ASN A 7 12.49 38.27 36.74
CA ASN A 7 12.07 36.89 36.89
C ASN A 7 11.02 36.47 35.85
N SER A 8 10.09 37.36 35.47
CA SER A 8 9.09 37.06 34.43
C SER A 8 9.72 36.94 33.03
N LEU A 9 10.68 37.81 32.70
CA LEU A 9 11.40 37.77 31.41
C LEU A 9 12.23 36.48 31.25
N ARG A 10 12.82 35.97 32.33
CA ARG A 10 13.52 34.67 32.32
C ARG A 10 12.57 33.49 32.24
N LEU A 11 11.36 33.63 32.78
CA LEU A 11 10.29 32.62 32.71
C LEU A 11 9.80 32.44 31.28
N GLU A 12 9.59 33.54 30.54
CA GLU A 12 9.27 33.50 29.12
C GLU A 12 10.41 32.87 28.31
N ALA A 13 11.67 33.22 28.59
CA ALA A 13 12.81 32.64 27.89
C ALA A 13 12.96 31.12 28.14
N GLY A 14 12.75 30.64 29.37
CA GLY A 14 12.80 29.21 29.71
C GLY A 14 11.61 28.42 29.13
N LEU A 15 10.44 29.05 29.03
CA LEU A 15 9.24 28.47 28.42
C LEU A 15 9.34 28.44 26.88
N LEU A 16 9.86 29.51 26.26
CA LEU A 16 10.08 29.63 24.82
C LEU A 16 11.24 28.77 24.30
N ALA A 17 12.29 28.56 25.11
CA ALA A 17 13.35 27.63 24.76
C ALA A 17 12.90 26.16 24.83
N GLY A 18 11.86 25.85 25.62
CA GLY A 18 11.32 24.51 25.77
C GLY A 18 10.42 24.03 24.63
N THR A 19 9.85 24.94 23.83
CA THR A 19 8.85 24.59 22.79
C THR A 19 9.45 23.99 21.52
N THR A 20 10.76 24.14 21.27
CA THR A 20 11.40 23.70 20.01
C THR A 20 12.06 22.31 20.10
N GLY A 21 12.22 21.73 21.29
CA GLY A 21 12.71 20.37 21.44
C GLY A 21 12.41 19.83 22.83
N GLY A 22 11.64 18.74 22.93
CA GLY A 22 11.13 18.23 24.21
C GLY A 22 12.18 17.99 25.31
N ALA A 23 13.44 17.79 24.94
CA ALA A 23 14.56 17.72 25.90
C ALA A 23 14.85 19.07 26.60
N LEU A 24 14.69 20.19 25.89
CA LEU A 24 14.84 21.54 26.44
C LEU A 24 13.66 21.93 27.33
N ALA A 25 12.46 21.39 27.09
CA ALA A 25 11.30 21.62 27.98
C ALA A 25 11.55 21.07 29.39
N GLY A 26 12.07 19.84 29.50
CA GLY A 26 12.43 19.24 30.79
C GLY A 26 13.53 20.01 31.52
N LEU A 27 14.55 20.45 30.79
CA LEU A 27 15.64 21.26 31.35
C LEU A 27 15.17 22.67 31.76
N GLY A 28 14.30 23.30 30.97
CA GLY A 28 13.70 24.60 31.28
C GLY A 28 12.78 24.53 32.51
N ALA A 29 11.94 23.50 32.59
CA ALA A 29 11.09 23.27 33.76
C ALA A 29 11.93 22.99 35.02
N TYR A 30 12.93 22.10 34.94
CA TYR A 30 13.80 21.78 36.09
C TYR A 30 14.59 22.99 36.59
N SER A 31 15.22 23.74 35.67
CA SER A 31 16.04 24.90 36.02
C SER A 31 15.23 26.08 36.57
N SER A 32 14.03 26.31 36.05
CA SER A 32 13.13 27.35 36.56
C SER A 32 12.68 27.06 37.99
N VAL A 33 12.40 25.79 38.33
CA VAL A 33 12.09 25.39 39.72
C VAL A 33 13.29 25.61 40.63
N GLY A 34 14.50 25.21 40.21
CA GLY A 34 15.72 25.45 41.00
C GLY A 34 15.96 26.93 41.34
N PHE A 35 15.52 27.85 40.48
CA PHE A 35 15.73 29.28 40.67
C PHE A 35 14.57 29.99 41.40
N LEU A 36 13.33 29.61 41.11
CA LEU A 36 12.13 30.35 41.53
C LEU A 36 11.38 29.72 42.71
N ALA A 37 11.57 28.44 42.96
CA ALA A 37 10.84 27.74 44.01
C ALA A 37 11.56 27.76 45.37
N SER A 38 10.79 27.51 46.42
CA SER A 38 11.27 27.27 47.77
C SER A 38 11.07 25.81 48.18
N ALA A 39 11.97 25.28 48.99
CA ALA A 39 11.85 23.98 49.63
C ALA A 39 10.67 23.97 50.63
N SER A 40 10.20 22.78 51.04
CA SER A 40 9.11 22.63 52.03
C SER A 40 9.39 23.29 53.40
N THR A 41 10.64 23.67 53.67
CA THR A 41 11.05 24.43 54.87
C THR A 41 10.94 25.94 54.70
N GLY A 42 10.49 26.43 53.54
CA GLY A 42 10.44 27.86 53.18
C GLY A 42 11.76 28.43 52.66
N THR A 43 12.84 27.65 52.65
CA THR A 43 14.15 28.07 52.13
C THR A 43 14.13 28.15 50.61
N ALA A 44 14.64 29.25 50.02
CA ALA A 44 14.77 29.35 48.56
C ALA A 44 15.67 28.24 48.01
N ILE A 45 15.21 27.51 46.98
CA ILE A 45 15.98 26.42 46.36
C ILE A 45 17.26 26.94 45.72
N SER A 46 17.24 28.19 45.21
CA SER A 46 18.40 28.88 44.67
C SER A 46 19.51 29.15 45.70
N GLY A 47 19.20 29.09 47.00
CA GLY A 47 20.18 29.19 48.08
C GLY A 47 20.77 27.85 48.52
N LEU A 48 20.29 26.73 47.98
CA LEU A 48 20.80 25.39 48.24
C LEU A 48 21.81 24.99 47.15
N SER A 49 22.71 24.05 47.47
CA SER A 49 23.70 23.55 46.51
C SER A 49 23.82 22.03 46.55
N GLY A 50 24.36 21.47 45.46
CA GLY A 50 24.58 20.04 45.31
C GLY A 50 23.32 19.20 45.49
N VAL A 51 23.46 18.09 46.22
CA VAL A 51 22.39 17.09 46.43
C VAL A 51 21.17 17.69 47.15
N ALA A 52 21.38 18.70 48.01
CA ALA A 52 20.30 19.36 48.73
C ALA A 52 19.40 20.20 47.79
N ALA A 53 20.00 20.90 46.82
CA ALA A 53 19.24 21.61 45.79
C ALA A 53 18.47 20.63 44.90
N THR A 54 19.14 19.59 44.40
CA THR A 54 18.52 18.55 43.58
C THR A 54 17.33 17.89 44.28
N ASN A 55 17.48 17.56 45.56
CA ASN A 55 16.41 16.95 46.33
C ASN A 55 15.26 17.91 46.65
N ALA A 56 15.55 19.18 46.94
CA ALA A 56 14.51 20.18 47.13
C ALA A 56 13.71 20.43 45.83
N THR A 57 14.39 20.51 44.68
CA THR A 57 13.78 20.70 43.35
C THR A 57 12.87 19.52 42.99
N LEU A 58 13.35 18.29 43.14
CA LEU A 58 12.57 17.10 42.86
C LEU A 58 11.41 16.93 43.85
N ALA A 59 11.60 17.20 45.15
CA ALA A 59 10.50 17.20 46.09
C ALA A 59 9.44 18.26 45.73
N TRP A 60 9.85 19.46 45.31
CA TRP A 60 8.93 20.52 44.87
C TRP A 60 8.13 20.09 43.64
N LEU A 61 8.79 19.51 42.64
CA LEU A 61 8.13 18.95 41.44
C LEU A 61 7.16 17.81 41.80
N GLY A 62 7.44 17.07 42.87
CA GLY A 62 6.56 16.05 43.45
C GLY A 62 5.45 16.59 44.36
N GLY A 63 5.23 17.91 44.41
CA GLY A 63 4.21 18.54 45.25
C GLY A 63 4.61 18.74 46.72
N GLY A 64 5.90 18.66 47.02
CA GLY A 64 6.47 18.78 48.36
C GLY A 64 6.98 17.45 48.94
N SER A 65 7.62 17.53 50.09
CA SER A 65 8.08 16.33 50.83
C SER A 65 6.93 15.40 51.22
N ILE A 66 7.22 14.11 51.47
CA ILE A 66 6.24 13.14 51.99
C ILE A 66 5.66 13.62 53.34
N ALA A 67 6.48 14.28 54.16
CA ALA A 67 6.06 14.86 55.42
C ALA A 67 5.07 16.02 55.28
N SER A 68 5.07 16.73 54.14
CA SER A 68 4.13 17.80 53.83
C SER A 68 2.93 17.32 52.98
N GLY A 69 2.70 16.01 52.91
CA GLY A 69 1.61 15.41 52.13
C GLY A 69 1.86 15.34 50.62
N GLY A 70 3.09 15.61 50.16
CA GLY A 70 3.48 15.48 48.76
C GLY A 70 4.00 14.09 48.40
N PHE A 71 4.27 13.85 47.12
CA PHE A 71 4.86 12.61 46.63
C PHE A 71 6.39 12.58 46.74
N GLY A 72 6.98 13.65 47.26
CA GLY A 72 8.42 13.80 47.46
C GLY A 72 9.22 13.62 46.16
N MET A 73 10.45 13.19 46.35
CA MET A 73 11.40 12.91 45.26
C MET A 73 10.87 11.94 44.22
N ALA A 74 10.13 10.92 44.65
CA ALA A 74 9.57 9.91 43.77
C ALA A 74 8.54 10.52 42.81
N GLY A 75 7.62 11.34 43.32
CA GLY A 75 6.68 12.08 42.49
C GLY A 75 7.34 13.08 41.56
N GLY A 76 8.40 13.77 42.03
CA GLY A 76 9.16 14.69 41.20
C GLY A 76 9.84 14.03 40.01
N MET A 77 10.37 12.82 40.21
CA MET A 77 10.98 12.03 39.15
C MET A 77 9.95 11.59 38.11
N ILE A 78 8.75 11.19 38.57
CA ILE A 78 7.62 10.85 37.69
C ILE A 78 7.18 12.06 36.86
N ALA A 79 7.05 13.23 37.50
CA ALA A 79 6.67 14.47 36.83
C ALA A 79 7.70 14.88 35.75
N LEU A 80 8.99 14.87 36.07
CA LEU A 80 10.07 15.11 35.10
C LEU A 80 10.09 14.08 33.98
N GLY A 81 9.93 12.81 34.33
CA GLY A 81 9.79 11.72 33.36
C GLY A 81 8.66 12.00 32.38
N GLY A 82 7.50 12.45 32.87
CA GLY A 82 6.35 12.82 32.04
C GLY A 82 6.58 14.06 31.17
N ILE A 83 7.24 15.11 31.69
CA ILE A 83 7.53 16.34 30.94
C ILE A 83 8.47 16.08 29.76
N VAL A 84 9.43 15.16 29.92
CA VAL A 84 10.37 14.80 28.84
C VAL A 84 9.78 13.72 27.93
N ALA A 85 9.23 12.64 28.50
CA ALA A 85 8.72 11.51 27.73
C ALA A 85 7.42 11.85 26.99
N GLY A 86 6.54 12.68 27.56
CA GLY A 86 5.25 13.04 26.97
C GLY A 86 5.37 13.63 25.56
N PRO A 87 6.13 14.73 25.37
CA PRO A 87 6.37 15.29 24.05
C PRO A 87 7.10 14.33 23.09
N ALA A 88 8.09 13.58 23.59
CA ALA A 88 8.82 12.62 22.77
C ALA A 88 7.92 11.48 22.27
N LEU A 89 7.06 10.94 23.15
CA LEU A 89 6.06 9.93 22.81
C LEU A 89 4.99 10.48 21.88
N ALA A 90 4.57 11.74 22.04
CA ALA A 90 3.62 12.38 21.14
C ALA A 90 4.20 12.48 19.72
N ILE A 91 5.42 13.01 19.56
CA ILE A 91 6.11 13.11 18.26
C ILE A 91 6.29 11.72 17.64
N GLY A 92 6.80 10.77 18.42
CA GLY A 92 6.99 9.39 17.96
C GLY A 92 5.68 8.72 17.54
N GLY A 93 4.61 8.94 18.31
CA GLY A 93 3.26 8.45 18.02
C GLY A 93 2.69 9.04 16.73
N PHE A 94 2.81 10.36 16.53
CA PHE A 94 2.38 11.01 15.29
C PHE A 94 3.17 10.52 14.07
N MET A 95 4.50 10.43 14.16
CA MET A 95 5.31 9.91 13.05
C MET A 95 4.97 8.46 12.71
N LEU A 96 4.71 7.62 13.73
CA LEU A 96 4.30 6.24 13.52
C LEU A 96 2.91 6.16 12.86
N ALA A 97 1.95 6.96 13.33
CA ALA A 97 0.61 7.03 12.75
C ALA A 97 0.66 7.49 11.29
N SER A 98 1.42 8.55 10.96
CA SER A 98 1.58 9.01 9.58
C SER A 98 2.21 7.95 8.67
N LYS A 99 3.22 7.20 9.15
CA LYS A 99 3.80 6.09 8.39
C LYS A 99 2.84 4.93 8.21
N ALA A 100 2.00 4.64 9.21
CA ALA A 100 0.98 3.61 9.11
C ALA A 100 -0.09 3.98 8.09
N GLU A 101 -0.51 5.24 8.05
CA GLU A 101 -1.47 5.77 7.07
C GLU A 101 -0.91 5.75 5.64
N GLU A 102 0.36 6.13 5.46
CA GLU A 102 1.04 6.02 4.16
C GLU A 102 1.14 4.55 3.70
N ALA A 103 1.48 3.64 4.61
CA ALA A 103 1.55 2.20 4.30
C ALA A 103 0.17 1.63 3.95
N LEU A 104 -0.88 2.02 4.66
CA LEU A 104 -2.26 1.63 4.37
C LEU A 104 -2.69 2.15 2.99
N THR A 105 -2.41 3.42 2.69
CA THR A 105 -2.74 4.03 1.39
C THR A 105 -2.06 3.27 0.26
N LYS A 106 -0.75 3.00 0.37
CA LYS A 106 -0.02 2.20 -0.63
C LYS A 106 -0.63 0.80 -0.78
N ALA A 107 -0.99 0.15 0.33
CA ALA A 107 -1.60 -1.18 0.27
C ALA A 107 -2.95 -1.18 -0.46
N VAL A 108 -3.78 -0.16 -0.25
CA VAL A 108 -5.06 0.02 -0.96
C VAL A 108 -4.82 0.29 -2.45
N ASP A 109 -3.86 1.15 -2.79
CA ASP A 109 -3.50 1.42 -4.19
C ASP A 109 -2.95 0.17 -4.89
N TYR A 110 -2.16 -0.64 -4.20
CA TYR A 110 -1.70 -1.93 -4.72
C TYR A 110 -2.85 -2.91 -4.90
N ALA A 111 -3.79 -3.01 -3.96
CA ALA A 111 -4.96 -3.85 -4.09
C ALA A 111 -5.79 -3.46 -5.33
N ALA A 112 -6.03 -2.16 -5.53
CA ALA A 112 -6.75 -1.66 -6.72
C ALA A 112 -6.03 -1.99 -8.04
N GLN A 113 -4.68 -1.92 -8.06
CA GLN A 113 -3.90 -2.33 -9.23
C GLN A 113 -4.00 -3.84 -9.51
N VAL A 114 -4.00 -4.66 -8.45
CA VAL A 114 -4.17 -6.11 -8.56
C VAL A 114 -5.57 -6.43 -9.10
N ASP A 115 -6.63 -5.80 -8.59
CA ASP A 115 -7.99 -6.02 -9.07
C ASP A 115 -8.13 -5.67 -10.56
N LYS A 116 -7.49 -4.58 -10.99
CA LYS A 116 -7.45 -4.21 -12.42
C LYS A 116 -6.72 -5.27 -13.25
N ALA A 117 -5.57 -5.75 -12.79
CA ALA A 117 -4.81 -6.80 -13.48
C ALA A 117 -5.59 -8.12 -13.56
N VAL A 118 -6.32 -8.48 -12.50
CA VAL A 118 -7.21 -9.66 -12.51
C VAL A 118 -8.32 -9.49 -13.55
N ALA A 119 -8.97 -8.32 -13.61
CA ALA A 119 -9.99 -8.06 -14.63
C ALA A 119 -9.43 -8.13 -16.07
N GLU A 120 -8.22 -7.63 -16.30
CA GLU A 120 -7.54 -7.75 -17.59
C GLU A 120 -7.22 -9.23 -17.93
N LEU A 121 -6.75 -10.01 -16.95
CA LEU A 121 -6.50 -11.45 -17.12
C LEU A 121 -7.78 -12.24 -17.41
N ASP A 122 -8.89 -11.90 -16.76
CA ASP A 122 -10.19 -12.53 -17.04
C ASP A 122 -10.63 -12.27 -18.49
N MET A 123 -10.45 -11.05 -19.00
CA MET A 123 -10.74 -10.75 -20.41
C MET A 123 -9.85 -11.55 -21.36
N LEU A 124 -8.55 -11.68 -21.06
CA LEU A 124 -7.65 -12.54 -21.82
C LEU A 124 -8.07 -14.02 -21.77
N GLY A 125 -8.54 -14.49 -20.62
CA GLY A 125 -9.08 -15.84 -20.46
C GLY A 125 -10.28 -16.09 -21.39
N VAL A 126 -11.22 -15.15 -21.47
CA VAL A 126 -12.36 -15.22 -22.40
C VAL A 126 -11.90 -15.25 -23.85
N ALA A 127 -10.93 -14.41 -24.22
CA ALA A 127 -10.37 -14.39 -25.58
C ALA A 127 -9.74 -15.76 -25.94
N LEU A 128 -8.92 -16.32 -25.05
CA LEU A 128 -8.28 -17.63 -25.25
C LEU A 128 -9.29 -18.77 -25.40
N ILE A 129 -10.40 -18.74 -24.65
CA ILE A 129 -11.50 -19.70 -24.81
C ILE A 129 -12.09 -19.60 -26.22
N GLY A 130 -12.36 -18.39 -26.71
CA GLY A 130 -12.88 -18.20 -28.07
C GLY A 130 -11.89 -18.64 -29.14
N ILE A 131 -10.59 -18.41 -28.96
CA ILE A 131 -9.56 -18.88 -29.90
C ILE A 131 -9.54 -20.41 -29.94
N ARG A 132 -9.60 -21.06 -28.78
CA ARG A 132 -9.66 -22.54 -28.71
C ARG A 132 -10.89 -23.06 -29.45
N GLN A 133 -12.06 -22.48 -29.22
CA GLN A 133 -13.28 -22.86 -29.95
C GLN A 133 -13.11 -22.70 -31.46
N ASN A 134 -12.46 -21.63 -31.91
CA ASN A 134 -12.19 -21.43 -33.33
C ASN A 134 -11.26 -22.50 -33.91
N VAL A 135 -10.22 -22.89 -33.16
CA VAL A 135 -9.30 -23.97 -33.53
C VAL A 135 -10.03 -25.30 -33.62
N ASP A 136 -10.92 -25.60 -32.67
CA ASP A 136 -11.70 -26.83 -32.64
C ASP A 136 -12.61 -26.90 -33.88
N GLU A 137 -13.35 -25.83 -34.20
CA GLU A 137 -14.26 -25.77 -35.36
C GLU A 137 -13.51 -25.93 -36.70
N VAL A 138 -12.34 -25.28 -36.85
CA VAL A 138 -11.51 -25.41 -38.06
C VAL A 138 -10.93 -26.81 -38.17
N THR A 139 -10.49 -27.41 -37.05
CA THR A 139 -9.94 -28.77 -37.02
C THR A 139 -10.99 -29.80 -37.40
N ASP A 140 -12.21 -29.69 -36.87
CA ASP A 140 -13.32 -30.58 -37.20
C ASP A 140 -13.67 -30.48 -38.69
N THR A 141 -13.76 -29.27 -39.22
CA THR A 141 -14.03 -29.02 -40.65
C THR A 141 -12.92 -29.57 -41.53
N LEU A 142 -11.66 -29.39 -41.12
CA LEU A 142 -10.50 -29.90 -41.86
C LEU A 142 -10.53 -31.42 -41.93
N ASN A 143 -10.79 -32.11 -40.81
CA ASN A 143 -10.89 -33.56 -40.76
C ASN A 143 -12.00 -34.08 -41.67
N GLU A 144 -13.15 -33.41 -41.70
CA GLU A 144 -14.27 -33.79 -42.57
C GLU A 144 -13.93 -33.59 -44.06
N LEU A 145 -13.32 -32.47 -44.44
CA LEU A 145 -12.90 -32.22 -45.83
C LEU A 145 -11.80 -33.17 -46.31
N VAL A 146 -10.85 -33.52 -45.44
CA VAL A 146 -9.81 -34.52 -45.73
C VAL A 146 -10.45 -35.89 -45.92
N GLN A 147 -11.40 -36.28 -45.07
CA GLN A 147 -12.12 -37.54 -45.23
C GLN A 147 -12.91 -37.58 -46.55
N ARG A 148 -13.59 -36.48 -46.92
CA ARG A 148 -14.26 -36.38 -48.24
C ARG A 148 -13.28 -36.51 -49.39
N PHE A 149 -12.12 -35.86 -49.28
CA PHE A 149 -11.05 -35.97 -50.29
C PHE A 149 -10.60 -37.41 -50.50
N GLU A 150 -10.34 -38.15 -49.41
CA GLU A 150 -9.87 -39.54 -49.47
C GLU A 150 -10.88 -40.47 -50.14
N VAL A 151 -12.18 -40.23 -49.96
CA VAL A 151 -13.25 -41.02 -50.60
C VAL A 151 -13.40 -40.69 -52.08
N MET A 152 -13.19 -39.44 -52.48
CA MET A 152 -13.47 -38.95 -53.85
C MET A 152 -12.25 -38.87 -54.76
N LYS A 153 -11.04 -39.16 -54.26
CA LYS A 153 -9.80 -39.04 -55.05
C LYS A 153 -9.80 -39.97 -56.26
N VAL A 154 -9.40 -39.44 -57.41
CA VAL A 154 -9.23 -40.18 -58.67
C VAL A 154 -7.80 -40.01 -59.15
N ASN A 155 -7.21 -41.05 -59.73
CA ASN A 155 -5.81 -41.04 -60.18
C ASN A 155 -5.62 -40.42 -61.58
N ASP A 156 -6.70 -40.24 -62.33
CA ASP A 156 -6.72 -39.70 -63.69
C ASP A 156 -8.01 -38.91 -63.96
N ASP A 157 -8.13 -38.34 -65.16
CA ASP A 157 -9.25 -37.52 -65.62
C ASP A 157 -10.27 -38.30 -66.46
N SER A 158 -10.24 -39.64 -66.42
CA SER A 158 -11.12 -40.50 -67.22
C SER A 158 -12.60 -40.32 -66.88
N ASP A 159 -12.92 -39.94 -65.64
CA ASP A 159 -14.23 -39.43 -65.23
C ASP A 159 -14.14 -37.92 -64.94
N PRO A 160 -14.53 -37.07 -65.92
CA PRO A 160 -14.48 -35.62 -65.76
C PRO A 160 -15.34 -35.10 -64.60
N GLN A 161 -16.40 -35.81 -64.21
CA GLN A 161 -17.25 -35.39 -63.10
C GLN A 161 -16.59 -35.67 -61.75
N ALA A 162 -16.02 -36.87 -61.57
CA ALA A 162 -15.30 -37.24 -60.36
C ALA A 162 -14.02 -36.40 -60.18
N PHE A 163 -13.27 -36.17 -61.25
CA PHE A 163 -12.09 -35.30 -61.24
C PHE A 163 -12.44 -33.84 -60.88
N LYS A 164 -13.56 -33.31 -61.41
CA LYS A 164 -14.06 -31.98 -61.05
C LYS A 164 -14.43 -31.87 -59.57
N GLN A 165 -15.10 -32.89 -59.03
CA GLN A 165 -15.49 -32.93 -57.61
C GLN A 165 -14.25 -32.96 -56.70
N MET A 166 -13.22 -33.75 -57.05
CA MET A 166 -11.94 -33.77 -56.34
C MET A 166 -11.29 -32.38 -56.29
N ILE A 167 -11.23 -31.66 -57.44
CA ILE A 167 -10.66 -30.31 -57.50
C ILE A 167 -11.44 -29.31 -56.65
N VAL A 168 -12.78 -29.40 -56.64
CA VAL A 168 -13.62 -28.51 -55.82
C VAL A 168 -13.32 -28.71 -54.34
N ASN A 169 -13.26 -29.96 -53.85
CA ASN A 169 -12.93 -30.23 -52.46
C ASN A 169 -11.53 -29.75 -52.08
N THR A 170 -10.53 -29.92 -52.96
CA THR A 170 -9.18 -29.39 -52.74
C THR A 170 -9.14 -27.86 -52.64
N LYS A 171 -9.95 -27.15 -53.45
CA LYS A 171 -10.06 -25.69 -53.36
C LYS A 171 -10.68 -25.26 -52.03
N ILE A 172 -11.76 -25.93 -51.60
CA ILE A 172 -12.40 -25.64 -50.32
C ILE A 172 -11.43 -25.91 -49.16
N LEU A 173 -10.64 -26.98 -49.22
CA LEU A 173 -9.63 -27.29 -48.23
C LEU A 173 -8.54 -26.20 -48.16
N LYS A 174 -8.10 -25.69 -49.33
CA LYS A 174 -7.20 -24.54 -49.38
C LYS A 174 -7.83 -23.29 -48.75
N ASP A 175 -9.07 -22.97 -49.11
CA ASP A 175 -9.78 -21.79 -48.58
C ASP A 175 -9.98 -21.88 -47.06
N LEU A 176 -10.16 -23.09 -46.51
CA LEU A 176 -10.19 -23.33 -45.07
C LEU A 176 -8.83 -23.11 -44.41
N LEU A 177 -7.72 -23.56 -45.03
CA LEU A 177 -6.37 -23.35 -44.51
C LEU A 177 -5.96 -21.87 -44.53
N ASP A 178 -6.48 -21.09 -45.48
CA ASP A 178 -6.29 -19.65 -45.55
C ASP A 178 -7.22 -18.89 -44.57
N CYS A 179 -8.13 -19.60 -43.87
CA CYS A 179 -9.05 -19.01 -42.91
C CYS A 179 -8.30 -18.57 -41.63
N ARG A 180 -8.32 -17.26 -41.36
CA ARG A 180 -7.78 -16.72 -40.10
C ARG A 180 -8.67 -17.13 -38.93
N ILE A 181 -8.06 -17.60 -37.84
CA ILE A 181 -8.76 -17.95 -36.59
C ILE A 181 -8.75 -16.81 -35.56
N ILE A 182 -7.80 -15.87 -35.72
CA ILE A 182 -7.56 -14.71 -34.83
C ILE A 182 -7.48 -13.45 -35.71
N ASP A 183 -8.01 -12.34 -35.22
CA ASP A 183 -7.92 -11.02 -35.85
C ASP A 183 -6.57 -10.33 -35.59
N GLU A 184 -6.44 -9.05 -35.98
CA GLU A 184 -5.20 -8.27 -35.82
C GLU A 184 -4.97 -7.78 -34.38
N GLU A 185 -6.02 -7.80 -33.55
CA GLU A 185 -5.98 -7.38 -32.15
C GLU A 185 -5.72 -8.56 -31.20
N GLY A 186 -5.56 -9.77 -31.73
CA GLY A 186 -5.37 -10.99 -30.94
C GLY A 186 -6.66 -11.59 -30.38
N SER A 187 -7.82 -11.14 -30.90
CA SER A 187 -9.13 -11.63 -30.51
C SER A 187 -9.65 -12.72 -31.46
N PRO A 188 -10.53 -13.62 -30.97
CA PRO A 188 -11.11 -14.67 -31.81
C PRO A 188 -12.05 -14.10 -32.87
N ILE A 189 -11.91 -14.56 -34.11
CA ILE A 189 -12.84 -14.19 -35.19
C ILE A 189 -14.24 -14.71 -34.88
N LYS A 190 -15.22 -13.81 -34.87
CA LYS A 190 -16.62 -14.14 -34.58
C LYS A 190 -17.25 -14.94 -35.73
N ASN A 191 -18.17 -15.84 -35.38
CA ASN A 191 -18.95 -16.64 -36.32
C ASN A 191 -18.14 -17.61 -37.20
N ILE A 192 -16.94 -18.04 -36.78
CA ILE A 192 -16.13 -18.98 -37.56
C ILE A 192 -16.86 -20.30 -37.82
N ARG A 193 -17.70 -20.75 -36.88
CA ARG A 193 -18.58 -21.92 -37.04
C ARG A 193 -19.46 -21.81 -38.28
N HIS A 194 -20.04 -20.64 -38.55
CA HIS A 194 -20.89 -20.46 -39.72
C HIS A 194 -20.09 -20.54 -41.02
N THR A 195 -18.88 -19.95 -41.03
CA THR A 195 -17.94 -20.06 -42.16
C THR A 195 -17.54 -21.53 -42.40
N CYS A 196 -17.17 -22.24 -41.34
CA CYS A 196 -16.84 -23.66 -41.34
C CYS A 196 -17.97 -24.53 -41.90
N GLN A 197 -19.20 -24.33 -41.40
CA GLN A 197 -20.38 -25.01 -41.92
C GLN A 197 -20.68 -24.66 -43.39
N GLY A 198 -20.30 -23.46 -43.85
CA GLY A 198 -20.40 -23.07 -45.25
C GLY A 198 -19.53 -23.95 -46.16
N PHE A 199 -18.31 -24.27 -45.72
CA PHE A 199 -17.41 -25.15 -46.46
C PHE A 199 -17.90 -26.60 -46.56
N LEU A 200 -18.70 -27.06 -45.60
CA LEU A 200 -19.22 -28.45 -45.56
C LEU A 200 -20.51 -28.66 -46.35
N LYS A 201 -21.21 -27.60 -46.76
CA LYS A 201 -22.52 -27.66 -47.44
C LYS A 201 -22.43 -27.79 -48.96
N ILE A 202 -21.22 -27.78 -49.52
CA ILE A 202 -20.92 -27.85 -50.96
C ILE A 202 -20.61 -29.30 -51.32
#